data_AF-A0A2P6QPG6-F1
#
_entry.id   AF-A0A2P6QPG6-F1
#
_cell.length_a   1.000
_cell.length_b   1.000
_cell.length_c   1.000
_cell.angle_alpha   90.00
_cell.angle_beta   90.00
_cell.angle_gamma   90.00
#
_symmetry.space_group_name_H-M   'P 1'
#
loop_
_entity.id
_entity.type
_entity.pdbx_description
1 polymer ?
#
loop_
_entity_poly.entity_id
_entity_poly.type
_entity_poly.pdbx_seq_one_letter_code
_entity_poly.pdbx_strand_id
1 'polypeptide(L)' 'MPMEPNDVIWGTLLTACRTHKNVEMAAYAAEQASKLTTQRSGIHVLLSNIYASAGKWVGVAKVRLQLKDKRIQKAP' A
#
# COMPACT_ATOMS: atom_id res chain seq x y z
N MET A 1 -17.18 -11.51 -1.39
CA MET A 1 -17.59 -10.99 -2.70
C MET A 1 -17.38 -12.10 -3.72
N PRO A 2 -18.33 -12.37 -4.64
CA PRO A 2 -18.16 -13.37 -5.69
C PRO A 2 -17.23 -12.92 -6.84
N MET A 3 -16.66 -11.71 -6.73
CA MET A 3 -15.73 -11.12 -7.70
C MET A 3 -14.43 -10.72 -7.00
N GLU A 4 -13.31 -10.92 -7.71
CA GLU A 4 -11.99 -10.54 -7.21
C GLU A 4 -11.93 -9.02 -6.98
N PRO A 5 -11.43 -8.57 -5.82
CA PRO A 5 -11.34 -7.15 -5.53
C PRO A 5 -10.36 -6.49 -6.50
N ASN A 6 -10.82 -5.47 -7.21
CA ASN A 6 -9.98 -4.68 -8.10
C ASN A 6 -9.10 -3.69 -7.31
N ASP A 7 -8.18 -3.05 -8.01
CA ASP A 7 -7.26 -2.04 -7.49
C ASP A 7 -7.97 -0.87 -6.78
N VAL A 8 -9.17 -0.50 -7.22
CA VAL A 8 -10.01 0.53 -6.59
C VAL A 8 -10.47 0.08 -5.21
N ILE A 9 -10.96 -1.16 -5.07
CA ILE A 9 -11.42 -1.69 -3.77
C ILE A 9 -10.27 -1.71 -2.76
N TRP A 10 -9.08 -2.14 -3.16
CA TRP A 10 -7.91 -2.12 -2.27
C TRP A 10 -7.44 -0.70 -1.93
N GLY A 11 -7.52 0.24 -2.88
CA GLY A 11 -7.24 1.66 -2.62
C GLY A 11 -8.21 2.28 -1.60
N THR A 12 -9.50 1.96 -1.71
CA THR A 12 -10.52 2.40 -0.75
C THR A 12 -10.28 1.77 0.62
N LEU A 13 -9.97 0.47 0.69
CA LEU A 13 -9.66 -0.21 1.95
C LEU A 13 -8.43 0.39 2.62
N LEU A 14 -7.36 0.67 1.88
CA LEU A 14 -6.17 1.36 2.39
C LEU A 14 -6.48 2.73 2.96
N THR A 15 -7.34 3.49 2.28
CA THR A 15 -7.76 4.82 2.73
C THR A 15 -8.54 4.73 4.03
N ALA A 16 -9.44 3.74 4.17
CA ALA A 16 -10.13 3.48 5.43
C ALA A 16 -9.17 3.05 6.55
N CYS A 17 -8.21 2.17 6.24
CA CYS A 17 -7.20 1.71 7.19
C CYS A 17 -6.33 2.87 7.71
N ARG A 18 -6.04 3.87 6.86
CA ARG A 18 -5.37 5.11 7.26
C ARG A 18 -6.19 5.88 8.31
N THR A 19 -7.48 6.08 8.07
CA THR A 19 -8.38 6.80 8.99
C THR A 19 -8.50 6.09 10.34
N HIS A 20 -8.61 4.76 10.33
CA HIS A 20 -8.73 3.95 11.54
C HIS A 20 -7.39 3.52 12.16
N LYS A 21 -6.25 3.98 11.60
CA LYS A 21 -4.90 3.59 12.02
C LYS A 21 -4.69 2.07 12.07
N ASN A 22 -5.42 1.31 11.25
CA ASN A 22 -5.31 -0.15 11.20
C ASN A 22 -4.20 -0.56 10.23
N VAL A 23 -2.99 -0.70 10.77
CA VAL A 23 -1.78 -0.94 9.98
C VAL A 23 -1.73 -2.36 9.41
N GLU A 24 -2.27 -3.34 10.12
CA GLU A 24 -2.24 -4.74 9.69
C GLU A 24 -3.16 -4.95 8.49
N MET A 25 -4.36 -4.37 8.54
CA MET A 25 -5.27 -4.41 7.42
C MET A 25 -4.75 -3.60 6.22
N ALA A 26 -4.06 -2.47 6.47
CA ALA A 26 -3.38 -1.73 5.41
C ALA A 26 -2.26 -2.55 4.74
N ALA A 27 -1.46 -3.27 5.54
CA ALA A 27 -0.39 -4.12 5.03
C ALA A 27 -0.94 -5.20 4.11
N TYR A 28 -1.98 -5.90 4.55
CA TYR A 28 -2.67 -6.91 3.77
C TYR A 28 -3.25 -6.34 2.48
N ALA A 29 -3.97 -5.21 2.57
CA ALA A 29 -4.59 -4.57 1.43
C ALA A 29 -3.58 -4.17 0.36
N ALA A 30 -2.41 -3.66 0.75
CA ALA A 30 -1.39 -3.30 -0.20
C ALA A 30 -0.62 -4.49 -0.77
N GLU A 31 -0.47 -5.59 -0.03
CA GLU A 31 0.11 -6.81 -0.58
C GLU A 31 -0.80 -7.37 -1.68
N GLN A 32 -2.11 -7.40 -1.45
CA GLN A 32 -3.08 -7.82 -2.46
C GLN A 32 -3.13 -6.85 -3.65
N ALA A 33 -3.13 -5.54 -3.38
CA ALA A 33 -3.02 -4.53 -4.44
C ALA A 33 -1.73 -4.65 -5.25
N SER A 34 -0.63 -5.09 -4.63
CA SER A 34 0.66 -5.28 -5.30
C SER A 34 0.71 -6.52 -6.20
N LYS A 35 -0.17 -7.50 -5.94
CA LYS A 35 -0.37 -8.72 -6.75
C LYS A 35 -1.24 -8.44 -7.98
N LEU A 36 -2.15 -7.47 -7.87
CA LEU A 36 -2.87 -6.94 -9.01
C LEU A 36 -1.90 -6.09 -9.85
N THR A 37 -1.78 -6.41 -11.14
CA THR A 37 -0.80 -5.84 -12.09
C THR A 37 -0.85 -4.31 -12.22
N THR A 38 -1.83 -3.64 -11.61
CA THR A 38 -1.99 -2.18 -11.62
C THR A 38 -0.91 -1.51 -10.77
N GLN A 39 0.22 -1.18 -11.41
CA GLN A 39 1.29 -0.34 -10.86
C GLN A 39 0.83 1.11 -10.60
N ARG A 40 -0.13 1.32 -9.69
CA ARG A 40 -0.45 2.66 -9.20
C ARG A 40 0.52 2.99 -8.08
N SER A 41 1.55 3.78 -8.41
CA SER A 41 2.51 4.35 -7.45
C SER A 41 1.84 4.98 -6.22
N GLY A 42 0.62 5.52 -6.38
CA GLY A 42 -0.20 6.08 -5.30
C GLY A 42 -0.53 5.11 -4.15
N ILE A 43 -0.74 3.82 -4.42
CA ILE A 43 -1.05 2.81 -3.38
C ILE A 43 0.14 2.59 -2.46
N HIS A 44 1.34 2.48 -3.04
CA HIS A 44 2.58 2.29 -2.29
C HIS A 44 2.95 3.53 -1.46
N VAL A 45 2.70 4.74 -1.97
CA VAL A 45 2.87 5.99 -1.20
C VAL A 45 1.92 6.03 -0.01
N LEU A 46 0.65 5.68 -0.21
CA LEU A 46 -0.35 5.70 0.86
C LEU A 46 0.01 4.72 1.98
N LEU A 47 0.46 3.53 1.62
CA LEU A 47 0.93 2.51 2.56
C LEU A 47 2.18 2.97 3.34
N SER A 48 3.16 3.59 2.67
CA SER A 48 4.34 4.15 3.33
C SER A 48 3.95 5.18 4.39
N ASN A 49 2.94 6.01 4.10
CA ASN A 49 2.44 7.01 5.04
C ASN A 49 1.71 6.36 6.23
N ILE A 50 0.94 5.29 6.00
CA ILE A 50 0.28 4.55 7.09
C ILE A 50 1.31 3.95 8.03
N TYR A 51 2.35 3.28 7.50
CA TYR A 51 3.41 2.72 8.33
C TYR A 51 4.19 3.78 9.11
N ALA A 52 4.48 4.93 8.50
CA ALA A 52 5.14 6.06 9.17
C ALA A 52 4.27 6.63 10.30
N SER A 53 2.96 6.81 10.05
CA SER A 53 2.01 7.34 11.05
C SER A 53 1.84 6.44 12.26
N ALA A 54 2.15 5.15 12.12
CA ALA A 54 2.05 4.16 13.18
C ALA A 54 3.41 3.79 13.82
N GLY A 55 4.49 4.48 13.46
CA GLY A 55 5.84 4.20 13.99
C GLY A 55 6.39 2.82 13.59
N LYS A 56 5.77 2.13 12.62
CA LYS A 56 6.19 0.79 12.16
C LYS A 56 7.23 0.95 11.03
N TRP A 57 8.44 1.35 11.40
CA TRP A 57 9.56 1.62 10.47
C TRP A 57 10.00 0.41 9.63
N VAL A 58 9.84 -0.82 10.14
CA VAL A 58 10.11 -2.06 9.39
C VAL A 58 9.16 -2.19 8.19
N GLY A 59 7.89 -1.80 8.36
CA GLY A 59 6.91 -1.74 7.29
C GLY A 59 7.28 -0.68 6.24
N VAL A 60 7.69 0.52 6.68
CA VAL A 60 8.19 1.58 5.78
C VAL A 60 9.37 1.08 4.93
N ALA A 61 10.32 0.38 5.55
CA ALA A 61 11.50 -0.17 4.87
C ALA A 61 11.11 -1.20 3.81
N LYS A 62 10.20 -2.14 4.13
CA LYS A 62 9.71 -3.16 3.18
C LYS A 62 9.01 -2.53 1.97
N VAL A 63 8.19 -1.51 2.19
CA VAL A 63 7.48 -0.79 1.12
C VAL A 63 8.44 0.00 0.24
N ARG A 64 9.43 0.68 0.85
CA ARG A 64 10.50 1.36 0.12
C ARG A 64 11.34 0.39 -0.73
N LEU A 65 11.61 -0.81 -0.21
CA LEU A 65 12.35 -1.84 -0.93
C LEU A 65 11.54 -2.36 -2.12
N GLN A 66 10.24 -2.61 -1.95
CA GLN A 66 9.33 -2.98 -3.05
C GLN A 66 9.18 -1.88 -4.12
N LEU A 67 9.14 -0.60 -3.71
CA LEU A 67 9.14 0.54 -4.64
C LEU A 67 10.44 0.63 -5.45
N LYS A 68 11.58 0.33 -4.81
CA LYS A 68 12.92 0.33 -5.43
C LYS A 68 13.10 -0.83 -6.40
N ASP A 69 12.68 -2.04 -6.02
CA ASP A 69 12.70 -3.22 -6.89
C ASP A 69 11.79 -3.05 -8.11
N LYS A 70 10.64 -2.39 -7.95
CA LYS A 70 9.72 -2.10 -9.06
C LYS A 70 10.15 -0.92 -9.96
N ARG A 71 11.35 -0.36 -9.79
CA ARG A 71 11.86 0.82 -10.54
C ARG A 71 10.83 1.95 -10.67
N ILE A 72 10.06 2.23 -9.63
CA ILE A 72 9.21 3.43 -9.60
C ILE A 72 10.16 4.61 -9.30
N GLN A 73 10.83 5.11 -10.36
CA GLN A 73 11.58 6.36 -10.29
C GLN A 73 10.57 7.47 -9.99
N LYS A 74 10.71 8.11 -8.82
CA LYS A 74 10.22 9.47 -8.67
C LYS A 74 11.03 10.32 -9.64
N ALA A 75 10.39 10.82 -10.71
CA ALA A 75 10.88 11.99 -11.37
C ALA A 75 10.89 13.15 -10.34
N PRO A 76 11.93 14.00 -10.35
CA PRO A 76 12.16 15.05 -9.35
C PRO A 76 11.00 16.04 -9.23
#